data_AF-A0A6G0JEV8-F1
#
_entry.id   AF-A0A6G0JEV8-F1
#
_cell.length_a   1.000
_cell.length_b   1.000
_cell.length_c   1.000
_cell.angle_alpha   90.00
_cell.angle_beta   90.00
_cell.angle_gamma   90.00
#
_symmetry.space_group_name_H-M   'P 1'
#
loop_
_entity.id
_entity.type
_entity.pdbx_description
1 polymer ?
#
loop_
_entity_poly.entity_id
_entity_poly.type
_entity_poly.pdbx_seq_one_letter_code
_entity_poly.pdbx_strand_id
1 'polypeptide(L)'
;MAEVLVSVKKSFNKRLLEVWCEFDWGVDIETVTDEFILGKIDEIISSVKNNSVPDVSVLFKENVVVDMTESHVKERVMQFFARIREFIEEQGWQEFFTGKDGLRLKCKLLVESLQPRGLREEVATTVKYQARSAKEDEKELFKVILAKAFEQDRDFQRRKRSRTKDQSERKKNDTNTHGGDSLQHRS
;
A
#
# COMPACT_ATOMS: atom_id res chain seq x y z
N MET A 1 8.58 -29.56 25.16
CA MET A 1 7.24 -28.98 25.36
C MET A 1 6.25 -29.94 24.73
N ALA A 2 5.23 -30.39 25.47
CA ALA A 2 4.21 -31.25 24.91
C ALA A 2 3.30 -30.43 23.99
N GLU A 3 3.21 -30.81 22.73
CA GLU A 3 2.31 -30.22 21.75
C GLU A 3 0.88 -30.60 22.15
N VAL A 4 0.09 -29.64 22.61
CA VAL A 4 -1.33 -29.86 22.94
C VAL A 4 -2.10 -29.82 21.63
N LEU A 5 -2.32 -30.99 21.03
CA LEU A 5 -3.24 -31.13 19.89
C LEU A 5 -4.67 -30.98 20.40
N VAL A 6 -5.25 -29.79 20.22
CA VAL A 6 -6.66 -29.53 20.53
C VAL A 6 -7.50 -30.01 19.35
N SER A 7 -8.52 -30.80 19.64
CA SER A 7 -9.46 -31.27 18.61
C SER A 7 -10.17 -30.10 17.92
N VAL A 8 -10.24 -30.15 16.60
CA VAL A 8 -10.92 -29.15 15.77
C VAL A 8 -12.40 -29.10 16.11
N LYS A 9 -13.07 -30.26 16.15
CA LYS A 9 -14.48 -30.40 16.53
C LYS A 9 -14.78 -29.78 17.89
N LYS A 10 -13.88 -29.93 18.86
CA LYS A 10 -14.04 -29.34 20.20
C LYS A 10 -13.78 -27.84 20.25
N SER A 11 -13.05 -27.30 19.28
CA SER A 11 -12.76 -25.86 19.16
C SER A 11 -13.87 -25.09 18.44
N PHE A 12 -14.72 -25.79 17.67
CA PHE A 12 -15.85 -25.20 16.99
C PHE A 12 -16.99 -24.84 17.95
N ASN A 13 -17.71 -23.77 17.63
CA ASN A 13 -18.97 -23.47 18.30
C ASN A 13 -19.96 -24.61 18.04
N LYS A 14 -20.37 -25.32 19.09
CA LYS A 14 -21.23 -26.51 18.98
C LYS A 14 -22.53 -26.25 18.21
N ARG A 15 -23.23 -25.15 18.52
CA ARG A 15 -24.50 -24.80 17.86
C ARG A 15 -24.31 -24.52 16.37
N LEU A 16 -23.22 -23.85 16.00
CA LEU A 16 -22.90 -23.60 14.60
C LEU A 16 -22.56 -24.89 13.86
N LEU A 17 -21.79 -25.78 14.50
CA LEU A 17 -21.43 -27.06 13.93
C LEU A 17 -22.65 -27.97 13.71
N GLU A 18 -23.60 -27.99 14.66
CA GLU A 18 -24.87 -28.73 14.52
C GLU A 18 -25.64 -28.27 13.26
N VAL A 19 -25.77 -26.95 13.06
CA VAL A 19 -26.45 -26.38 11.88
C VAL A 19 -25.72 -26.74 10.58
N TRP A 20 -24.39 -26.69 10.56
CA TRP A 20 -23.62 -27.07 9.36
C TRP A 20 -23.75 -28.57 9.04
N CYS A 21 -23.72 -29.43 10.08
CA CYS A 21 -23.91 -30.87 9.92
C CYS A 21 -25.29 -31.20 9.34
N GLU A 22 -26.34 -30.56 9.87
CA GLU A 22 -27.74 -30.82 9.46
C GLU A 22 -28.06 -30.25 8.08
N PHE A 23 -27.72 -28.99 7.82
CA PHE A 23 -28.22 -28.27 6.64
C PHE A 23 -27.27 -28.27 5.44
N ASP A 24 -25.96 -28.31 5.65
CA ASP A 24 -24.97 -28.19 4.56
C ASP A 24 -24.31 -29.53 4.24
N TRP A 25 -23.90 -30.28 5.27
CA TRP A 25 -23.12 -31.50 5.08
C TRP A 25 -23.95 -32.78 5.05
N GLY A 26 -25.16 -32.76 5.61
CA GLY A 26 -26.06 -33.92 5.67
C GLY A 26 -25.47 -35.08 6.49
N VAL A 27 -24.72 -34.78 7.54
CA VAL A 27 -24.04 -35.77 8.40
C VAL A 27 -24.45 -35.60 9.85
N ASP A 28 -24.34 -36.67 10.64
CA ASP A 28 -24.61 -36.62 12.07
C ASP A 28 -23.41 -36.04 12.84
N ILE A 29 -23.65 -35.07 13.74
CA ILE A 29 -22.60 -34.43 14.53
C ILE A 29 -21.78 -35.43 15.36
N GLU A 30 -22.34 -36.56 15.78
CA GLU A 30 -21.60 -37.59 16.52
C GLU A 30 -20.56 -38.28 15.65
N THR A 31 -20.86 -38.46 14.36
CA THR A 31 -20.01 -39.16 13.39
C THR A 31 -18.96 -38.27 12.72
N VAL A 32 -19.10 -36.95 12.81
CA VAL A 32 -18.14 -35.97 12.27
C VAL A 32 -16.79 -36.06 13.01
N THR A 33 -15.71 -36.17 12.24
CA THR A 33 -14.32 -36.18 12.74
C THR A 33 -13.60 -34.86 12.42
N ASP A 34 -12.45 -34.64 13.06
CA ASP A 34 -11.62 -33.45 12.81
C ASP A 34 -11.13 -33.41 11.35
N GLU A 35 -10.79 -34.57 10.77
CA GLU A 35 -10.39 -34.70 9.36
C GLU A 35 -11.51 -34.30 8.40
N PHE A 36 -12.76 -34.63 8.72
CA PHE A 36 -13.91 -34.24 7.92
C PHE A 36 -14.10 -32.71 7.93
N ILE A 37 -14.02 -32.09 9.11
CA ILE A 37 -14.15 -30.64 9.27
C ILE A 37 -13.03 -29.92 8.51
N LEU A 38 -11.79 -30.40 8.65
CA LEU A 38 -10.64 -29.85 7.92
C LEU A 38 -10.82 -30.00 6.41
N GLY A 39 -11.29 -31.16 5.94
CA GLY A 39 -11.60 -31.37 4.51
C GLY A 39 -12.66 -30.41 3.98
N LYS A 40 -13.70 -30.10 4.77
CA LYS A 40 -14.73 -29.12 4.40
C LYS A 40 -14.20 -27.69 4.39
N ILE A 41 -13.34 -27.34 5.33
CA ILE A 41 -12.63 -26.05 5.33
C ILE A 41 -11.76 -25.93 4.07
N ASP A 42 -11.02 -26.98 3.73
CA ASP A 42 -10.18 -27.01 2.52
C ASP A 42 -11.01 -26.92 1.23
N GLU A 43 -12.17 -27.57 1.18
CA GLU A 43 -13.12 -27.47 0.06
C GLU A 43 -13.61 -26.03 -0.12
N ILE A 44 -14.00 -25.36 0.97
CA ILE A 44 -14.41 -23.94 0.96
C ILE A 44 -13.25 -23.07 0.48
N ILE A 45 -12.06 -23.21 1.07
CA ILE A 45 -10.87 -22.43 0.69
C ILE A 45 -10.54 -22.64 -0.79
N SER A 46 -10.61 -23.89 -1.28
CA SER A 46 -10.34 -24.23 -2.68
C SER A 46 -11.39 -23.64 -3.62
N SER A 47 -12.67 -23.64 -3.24
CA SER A 47 -13.76 -23.03 -4.03
C SER A 47 -13.59 -21.50 -4.12
N VAL A 48 -13.19 -20.84 -3.04
CA VAL A 48 -12.91 -19.40 -3.00
C VAL A 48 -11.69 -19.07 -3.88
N LYS A 49 -10.63 -19.88 -3.81
CA LYS A 49 -9.46 -19.76 -4.69
C LYS A 49 -9.81 -19.90 -6.18
N ASN A 50 -10.88 -20.64 -6.50
CA ASN A 50 -11.30 -20.90 -7.89
C ASN A 50 -12.34 -19.91 -8.46
N ASN A 51 -13.02 -19.10 -7.63
CA ASN A 51 -14.21 -18.37 -8.10
C ASN A 51 -14.01 -16.98 -8.70
N SER A 52 -12.84 -16.36 -8.59
CA SER A 52 -12.33 -15.32 -9.50
C SER A 52 -11.04 -14.80 -8.91
N VAL A 53 -9.99 -14.67 -9.71
CA VAL A 53 -8.81 -13.91 -9.29
C VAL A 53 -9.24 -12.43 -9.25
N PRO A 54 -9.26 -11.78 -8.06
CA PRO A 54 -9.60 -10.37 -8.00
C PRO A 54 -8.56 -9.54 -8.75
N ASP A 55 -8.90 -8.34 -9.19
CA ASP A 55 -7.91 -7.43 -9.77
C ASP A 55 -6.97 -6.94 -8.66
N VAL A 56 -5.90 -7.70 -8.45
CA VAL A 56 -4.84 -7.44 -7.45
C VAL A 56 -4.27 -6.04 -7.63
N SER A 57 -4.20 -5.53 -8.87
CA SER A 57 -3.63 -4.20 -9.13
C SER A 57 -4.51 -3.06 -8.62
N VAL A 58 -5.84 -3.22 -8.70
CA VAL A 58 -6.81 -2.27 -8.15
C VAL A 58 -6.78 -2.31 -6.64
N LEU A 59 -6.81 -3.51 -6.05
CA LEU A 59 -6.79 -3.69 -4.60
C LEU A 59 -5.53 -3.10 -3.96
N PHE A 60 -4.37 -3.23 -4.59
CA PHE A 60 -3.14 -2.58 -4.13
C PHE A 60 -3.24 -1.05 -4.18
N LYS A 61 -3.79 -0.47 -5.26
CA LYS A 61 -3.90 1.00 -5.38
C LYS A 61 -4.85 1.61 -4.36
N GLU A 62 -5.89 0.88 -3.96
CA GLU A 62 -6.89 1.33 -2.99
C GLU A 62 -6.42 1.17 -1.55
N ASN A 63 -5.74 0.08 -1.23
CA ASN A 63 -5.41 -0.29 0.16
C ASN A 63 -3.96 0.02 0.57
N VAL A 64 -3.11 0.32 -0.40
CA VAL A 64 -1.69 0.63 -0.20
C VAL A 64 -1.38 2.00 -0.80
N VAL A 65 -1.52 3.03 0.02
CA VAL A 65 -1.26 4.43 -0.38
C VAL A 65 -0.15 4.99 0.51
N VAL A 66 0.73 5.81 -0.09
CA VAL A 66 1.73 6.59 0.67
C VAL A 66 1.01 7.68 1.45
N ASP A 67 1.15 7.70 2.77
CA ASP A 67 0.59 8.77 3.60
C ASP A 67 1.36 10.08 3.36
N MET A 68 0.77 11.01 2.62
CA MET A 68 1.38 12.31 2.34
C MET A 68 1.23 13.33 3.46
N THR A 69 0.50 13.01 4.55
CA THR A 69 0.40 13.87 5.73
C THR A 69 1.66 13.81 6.59
N GLU A 70 2.37 12.69 6.57
CA GLU A 70 3.67 12.55 7.21
C GLU A 70 4.74 13.39 6.47
N SER A 71 5.41 14.25 7.23
CA SER A 71 6.39 15.21 6.72
C SER A 71 7.75 14.58 6.45
N HIS A 72 8.11 13.54 7.20
CA HIS A 72 9.37 12.83 7.08
C HIS A 72 9.32 11.86 5.89
N VAL A 73 9.95 12.26 4.78
CA VAL A 73 9.99 11.49 3.52
C VAL A 73 10.37 10.03 3.73
N LYS A 74 11.41 9.76 4.54
CA LYS A 74 11.86 8.40 4.81
C LYS A 74 10.79 7.58 5.54
N GLU A 75 10.14 8.19 6.53
CA GLU A 75 9.10 7.54 7.33
C GLU A 75 7.90 7.18 6.46
N ARG A 76 7.44 8.09 5.59
CA ARG A 76 6.41 7.80 4.59
C ARG A 76 6.70 6.56 3.75
N VAL A 77 7.93 6.44 3.25
CA VAL A 77 8.35 5.31 2.42
C VAL A 77 8.43 4.04 3.26
N MET A 78 8.92 4.10 4.50
CA MET A 78 8.93 2.96 5.42
C MET A 78 7.51 2.45 5.72
N GLN A 79 6.59 3.35 6.06
CA GLN A 79 5.19 3.03 6.33
C GLN A 79 4.49 2.44 5.10
N PHE A 80 4.78 2.97 3.91
CA PHE A 80 4.28 2.38 2.67
C PHE A 80 4.69 0.91 2.55
N PHE A 81 5.98 0.58 2.71
CA PHE A 81 6.46 -0.80 2.65
C PHE A 81 5.92 -1.69 3.78
N ALA A 82 5.72 -1.14 4.98
CA ALA A 82 5.07 -1.85 6.08
C ALA A 82 3.61 -2.20 5.72
N ARG A 83 2.84 -1.22 5.22
CA ARG A 83 1.45 -1.41 4.81
C ARG A 83 1.30 -2.47 3.71
N ILE A 84 2.27 -2.59 2.81
CA ILE A 84 2.27 -3.63 1.78
C ILE A 84 2.39 -5.02 2.38
N ARG A 85 3.29 -5.19 3.35
CA ARG A 85 3.49 -6.48 4.02
C ARG A 85 2.23 -6.87 4.79
N GLU A 86 1.70 -5.94 5.58
CA GLU A 86 0.44 -6.12 6.29
C GLU A 86 -0.70 -6.49 5.34
N PHE A 87 -0.87 -5.75 4.24
CA PHE A 87 -1.94 -6.03 3.28
C PHE A 87 -1.79 -7.40 2.61
N ILE A 88 -0.57 -7.79 2.22
CA ILE A 88 -0.31 -9.13 1.66
C ILE A 88 -0.65 -10.22 2.68
N GLU A 89 -0.35 -10.00 3.97
CA GLU A 89 -0.68 -10.92 5.05
C GLU A 89 -2.19 -11.00 5.31
N GLU A 90 -2.89 -9.85 5.37
CA GLU A 90 -4.34 -9.74 5.50
C GLU A 90 -5.09 -10.51 4.39
N GLN A 91 -4.56 -10.48 3.17
CA GLN A 91 -5.16 -11.15 2.02
C GLN A 91 -4.72 -12.62 1.84
N GLY A 92 -3.76 -13.11 2.63
CA GLY A 92 -3.22 -14.46 2.46
C GLY A 92 -2.45 -14.65 1.15
N TRP A 93 -1.85 -13.60 0.60
CA TRP A 93 -1.18 -13.61 -0.72
C TRP A 93 0.33 -13.87 -0.65
N GLN A 94 0.86 -14.31 0.49
CA GLN A 94 2.30 -14.49 0.68
C GLN A 94 2.90 -15.43 -0.37
N GLU A 95 2.24 -16.58 -0.61
CA GLU A 95 2.71 -17.59 -1.58
C GLU A 95 2.72 -17.07 -3.02
N PHE A 96 1.79 -16.18 -3.37
CA PHE A 96 1.68 -15.59 -4.71
C PHE A 96 2.90 -14.74 -5.10
N PHE A 97 3.60 -14.18 -4.12
CA PHE A 97 4.77 -13.34 -4.33
C PHE A 97 6.10 -14.06 -4.07
N THR A 98 6.08 -15.39 -3.99
CA THR A 98 7.31 -16.20 -3.86
C THR A 98 7.96 -16.46 -5.22
N GLY A 99 9.25 -16.80 -5.18
CA GLY A 99 10.04 -17.06 -6.39
C GLY A 99 10.30 -15.81 -7.24
N LYS A 100 10.95 -16.01 -8.38
CA LYS A 100 11.43 -14.91 -9.23
C LYS A 100 10.28 -14.10 -9.86
N ASP A 101 9.30 -14.79 -10.43
CA ASP A 101 8.16 -14.13 -11.08
C ASP A 101 7.22 -13.46 -10.08
N GLY A 102 7.00 -14.08 -8.91
CA GLY A 102 6.23 -13.50 -7.81
C GLY A 102 6.88 -12.23 -7.28
N LEU A 103 8.20 -12.23 -7.02
CA LEU A 103 8.94 -11.03 -6.63
C LEU A 103 8.88 -9.94 -7.70
N ARG A 104 8.94 -10.32 -8.99
CA ARG A 104 8.83 -9.37 -10.09
C ARG A 104 7.45 -8.71 -10.15
N LEU A 105 6.41 -9.51 -9.94
CA LEU A 105 5.03 -9.02 -9.89
C LEU A 105 4.82 -8.11 -8.67
N LYS A 106 5.36 -8.48 -7.51
CA LYS A 106 5.34 -7.64 -6.30
C LYS A 106 5.97 -6.29 -6.57
N CYS A 107 7.19 -6.26 -7.12
CA CYS A 107 7.88 -5.01 -7.47
C CYS A 107 7.10 -4.15 -8.48
N LYS A 108 6.43 -4.79 -9.45
CA LYS A 108 5.55 -4.07 -10.39
C LYS A 108 4.36 -3.42 -9.67
N LEU A 109 3.66 -4.16 -8.84
CA LEU A 109 2.50 -3.66 -8.07
C LEU A 109 2.90 -2.53 -7.11
N LEU A 110 4.05 -2.68 -6.44
CA LEU A 110 4.65 -1.65 -5.59
C LEU A 110 4.83 -0.32 -6.33
N VAL A 111 5.34 -0.35 -7.56
CA VAL A 111 5.50 0.86 -8.37
C VAL A 111 4.14 1.41 -8.80
N GLU A 112 3.21 0.55 -9.21
CA GLU A 112 1.89 0.98 -9.70
C GLU A 112 1.01 1.61 -8.61
N SER A 113 1.17 1.20 -7.35
CA SER A 113 0.47 1.75 -6.19
C SER A 113 1.07 3.06 -5.66
N LEU A 114 2.26 3.48 -6.12
CA LEU A 114 2.85 4.74 -5.69
C LEU A 114 1.96 5.94 -6.01
N GLN A 115 1.77 6.77 -5.00
CA GLN A 115 1.19 8.09 -5.10
C GLN A 115 2.16 9.10 -4.47
N PRO A 116 2.26 10.33 -5.01
CA PRO A 116 1.53 10.89 -6.16
C PRO A 116 1.98 10.33 -7.52
N ARG A 117 1.18 10.54 -8.58
CA ARG A 117 1.43 10.04 -9.95
C ARG A 117 2.82 10.37 -10.50
N GLY A 118 3.35 11.56 -10.19
CA GLY A 118 4.69 11.95 -10.61
C GLY A 118 5.78 11.03 -10.04
N LEU A 119 5.68 10.67 -8.76
CA LEU A 119 6.64 9.75 -8.12
C LEU A 119 6.64 8.39 -8.80
N ARG A 120 5.44 7.87 -9.09
CA ARG A 120 5.26 6.61 -9.82
C ARG A 120 5.94 6.64 -11.19
N GLU A 121 5.73 7.68 -11.98
CA GLU A 121 6.29 7.78 -13.33
C GLU A 121 7.82 7.87 -13.32
N GLU A 122 8.39 8.63 -12.38
CA GLU A 122 9.84 8.76 -12.19
C GLU A 122 10.48 7.43 -11.74
N VAL A 123 9.88 6.77 -10.75
CA VAL A 123 10.34 5.45 -10.28
C VAL A 123 10.23 4.42 -11.39
N ALA A 124 9.10 4.34 -12.10
CA ALA A 124 8.90 3.41 -13.21
C ALA A 124 9.94 3.59 -14.32
N THR A 125 10.25 4.85 -14.67
CA THR A 125 11.29 5.18 -15.66
C THR A 125 12.67 4.76 -15.16
N THR A 126 12.99 5.05 -13.90
CA THR A 126 14.28 4.69 -13.28
C THR A 126 14.48 3.18 -13.25
N VAL A 127 13.49 2.42 -12.80
CA VAL A 127 13.51 0.95 -12.77
C VAL A 127 13.63 0.36 -14.18
N LYS A 128 12.99 0.98 -15.18
CA LYS A 128 13.03 0.50 -16.57
C LYS A 128 14.40 0.67 -17.22
N TYR A 129 15.05 1.83 -17.03
CA TYR A 129 16.22 2.21 -17.81
C TYR A 129 17.54 2.22 -17.02
N GLN A 130 17.51 2.44 -15.70
CA GLN A 130 18.73 2.64 -14.88
C GLN A 130 18.92 1.54 -13.84
N ALA A 131 17.86 1.19 -13.10
CA ALA A 131 17.90 0.25 -11.98
C ALA A 131 17.12 -1.02 -12.29
N ARG A 132 17.56 -1.79 -13.29
CA ARG A 132 16.82 -2.99 -13.76
C ARG A 132 16.70 -4.08 -12.69
N SER A 133 17.67 -4.18 -11.78
CA SER A 133 17.65 -5.12 -10.65
C SER A 133 16.48 -4.87 -9.70
N ALA A 134 16.04 -3.61 -9.54
CA ALA A 134 14.89 -3.25 -8.71
C ALA A 134 13.55 -3.82 -9.21
N LYS A 135 13.52 -4.42 -10.41
CA LYS A 135 12.36 -5.19 -10.87
C LYS A 135 12.16 -6.49 -10.09
N GLU A 136 13.21 -7.03 -9.50
CA GLU A 136 13.19 -8.35 -8.85
C GLU A 136 13.79 -8.30 -7.43
N ASP A 137 14.24 -7.12 -6.99
CA ASP A 137 14.81 -6.90 -5.67
C ASP A 137 14.06 -5.75 -4.96
N GLU A 138 13.28 -6.13 -3.95
CA GLU A 138 12.47 -5.21 -3.14
C GLU A 138 13.35 -4.19 -2.38
N LYS A 139 14.57 -4.55 -1.97
CA LYS A 139 15.49 -3.65 -1.27
C LYS A 139 16.08 -2.62 -2.21
N GLU A 140 16.43 -3.01 -3.42
CA GLU A 140 16.86 -2.06 -4.45
C GLU A 140 15.71 -1.15 -4.87
N LEU A 141 14.49 -1.68 -4.99
CA LEU A 141 13.31 -0.87 -5.27
C LEU A 141 13.04 0.15 -4.17
N PHE A 142 13.15 -0.25 -2.89
CA PHE A 142 13.05 0.67 -1.77
C PHE A 142 14.04 1.83 -1.88
N LYS A 143 15.32 1.55 -2.20
CA LYS A 143 16.35 2.59 -2.37
C LYS A 143 15.99 3.56 -3.50
N VAL A 144 15.49 3.05 -4.63
CA VAL A 144 15.06 3.87 -5.77
C VAL A 144 13.89 4.77 -5.39
N ILE A 145 12.86 4.22 -4.74
CA ILE A 145 11.68 4.99 -4.30
C ILE A 145 12.09 6.06 -3.31
N LEU A 146 12.91 5.72 -2.32
CA LEU A 146 13.38 6.66 -1.30
C LEU A 146 14.16 7.83 -1.93
N ALA A 147 15.09 7.53 -2.85
CA ALA A 147 15.86 8.57 -3.53
C ALA A 147 14.95 9.51 -4.33
N LYS A 148 13.99 8.98 -5.10
CA LYS A 148 13.06 9.78 -5.90
C LYS A 148 12.10 10.59 -5.04
N ALA A 149 11.62 10.04 -3.93
CA ALA A 149 10.79 10.76 -2.98
C ALA A 149 11.53 11.96 -2.36
N PHE A 150 12.83 11.81 -2.05
CA PHE A 150 13.66 12.93 -1.58
C PHE A 150 13.90 13.99 -2.66
N GLU A 151 14.15 13.58 -3.91
CA GLU A 151 14.29 14.51 -5.03
C GLU A 151 13.03 15.37 -5.20
N GLN A 152 11.85 14.74 -5.17
CA GLN A 152 10.57 15.45 -5.27
C GLN A 152 10.31 16.38 -4.09
N ASP A 153 10.59 15.95 -2.85
CA ASP A 153 10.42 16.80 -1.68
C ASP A 153 11.33 18.04 -1.77
N ARG A 154 12.60 17.85 -2.12
CA ARG A 154 13.55 18.94 -2.33
C ARG A 154 13.05 19.93 -3.37
N ASP A 155 12.53 19.44 -4.49
CA ASP A 155 12.03 20.29 -5.58
C ASP A 155 10.75 21.02 -5.18
N PHE A 156 9.87 20.38 -4.41
CA PHE A 156 8.70 21.01 -3.81
C PHE A 156 9.10 22.15 -2.85
N GLN A 157 10.04 21.91 -1.94
CA GLN A 157 10.53 22.93 -1.00
C GLN A 157 11.20 24.10 -1.73
N ARG A 158 11.97 23.83 -2.80
CA ARG A 158 12.58 24.87 -3.64
C ARG A 158 11.52 25.76 -4.29
N ARG A 159 10.48 25.17 -4.89
CA ARG A 159 9.37 25.91 -5.51
C ARG A 159 8.53 26.68 -4.50
N LYS A 160 8.37 26.16 -3.28
CA LYS A 160 7.68 26.86 -2.18
C LYS A 160 8.43 28.12 -1.79
N ARG A 161 9.75 28.03 -1.60
CA ARG A 161 10.61 29.17 -1.24
C ARG A 161 10.62 30.27 -2.32
N SER A 162 10.67 29.90 -3.60
CA SER A 162 10.66 30.89 -4.69
C SER A 162 9.33 31.66 -4.73
N ARG A 163 8.19 30.99 -4.58
CA ARG A 163 6.86 31.62 -4.55
C ARG A 163 6.69 32.59 -3.37
N THR A 164 7.17 32.23 -2.18
CA THR A 164 7.14 33.12 -1.02
C THR A 164 7.97 34.37 -1.26
N LYS A 165 9.14 34.23 -1.92
CA LYS A 165 9.99 35.37 -2.28
C LYS A 165 9.30 36.31 -3.27
N ASP A 166 8.75 35.78 -4.35
CA ASP A 166 8.05 36.59 -5.37
C ASP A 166 6.84 37.33 -4.78
N GLN A 167 6.10 36.70 -3.87
CA GLN A 167 4.95 37.32 -3.21
C GLN A 167 5.39 38.44 -2.25
N SER A 168 6.52 38.28 -1.57
CA SER A 168 7.09 39.32 -0.71
C SER A 168 7.61 40.52 -1.50
N GLU A 169 8.18 40.29 -2.69
CA GLU A 169 8.67 41.35 -3.58
C GLU A 169 7.50 42.12 -4.21
N ARG A 170 6.43 41.45 -4.63
CA ARG A 170 5.19 42.11 -5.11
C ARG A 170 4.55 42.99 -4.03
N LYS A 171 4.44 42.50 -2.79
CA LYS A 171 3.91 43.29 -1.66
C LYS A 171 4.74 44.52 -1.33
N LYS A 172 6.08 44.46 -1.49
CA LYS A 172 6.96 45.63 -1.28
C LYS A 172 6.82 46.68 -2.38
N ASN A 173 6.57 46.26 -3.61
CA ASN A 173 6.41 47.20 -4.73
C ASN A 173 5.05 47.92 -4.68
N ASP A 174 3.99 47.26 -4.23
CA ASP A 174 2.67 47.89 -4.05
C ASP A 174 2.66 48.95 -2.92
N THR A 175 3.34 48.71 -1.80
CA THR A 175 3.43 49.70 -0.71
C THR A 175 4.26 50.93 -1.07
N ASN A 176 5.26 50.80 -1.95
CA ASN A 176 6.04 51.94 -2.44
C ASN A 176 5.29 52.80 -3.47
N THR A 177 4.21 52.28 -4.09
CA THR A 177 3.47 53.01 -5.13
C THR A 177 2.34 53.86 -4.56
N HIS A 178 1.84 53.56 -3.34
CA HIS A 178 0.77 54.32 -2.67
C HIS A 178 1.26 55.45 -1.75
N GLY A 179 2.57 55.66 -1.59
CA GLY A 179 3.14 56.73 -0.75
C GLY A 179 3.44 58.04 -1.47
N GLY A 180 3.13 58.15 -2.77
CA GLY A 180 3.63 59.21 -3.65
C GLY A 180 2.67 60.34 -4.02
N ASP A 181 1.43 60.37 -3.53
CA ASP A 181 0.42 61.31 -4.02
C ASP A 181 -0.26 62.09 -2.89
N SER A 182 0.45 63.07 -2.31
CA SER A 182 -0.13 64.10 -1.42
C SER A 182 0.86 65.25 -1.23
N LEU A 183 1.17 66.03 -2.28
CA LEU A 183 1.79 67.36 -2.11
C LEU A 183 1.83 68.16 -3.43
N GLN A 184 0.67 68.49 -4.03
CA GLN A 184 0.59 69.64 -4.94
C GLN A 184 -0.75 70.38 -4.80
N HIS A 185 -0.65 71.72 -4.80
CA HIS A 185 -1.68 72.77 -4.75
C HIS A 185 -2.38 72.97 -3.39
N ARG A 186 -2.43 74.17 -2.81
CA ARG A 186 -2.80 75.49 -3.38
C ARG A 186 -2.20 76.59 -2.47
N SER A 187 -1.51 77.56 -3.08
CA SER A 187 -1.89 78.99 -3.19
C SER A 187 -1.72 79.80 -1.92
#